data_AF-A0A5C7YZG8-F1
#
_entry.id   AF-A0A5C7YZG8-F1
#
_cell.length_a   1.000
_cell.length_b   1.000
_cell.length_c   1.000
_cell.angle_alpha   90.00
_cell.angle_beta   90.00
_cell.angle_gamma   90.00
#
_symmetry.space_group_name_H-M   'P 1'
#
loop_
_entity.id
_entity.type
_entity.pdbx_description
1 polymer ?
#
loop_
_entity_poly.entity_id
_entity_poly.type
_entity_poly.pdbx_seq_one_letter_code
_entity_poly.pdbx_strand_id
1 'polypeptide(L)'
;MSDTSQDIAIADTVRWLERAVIGLNLCPFAKGPHIKGQIHYAVSEAKGLEGLRDELIEELQALQALPAEERETTLLIVPHMLRDFLDFNDFLDEADGVLQELDMEGEFQVASFHPDLQFADTEPDDITNYTNRSPYPTLHLIREASIDRAVEAFPEAEMIYEVNMATMEKLGHEGWKKLDVEPTP
;
A
#
# COMPACT_ATOMS: atom_id res chain seq x y z
N MET A 1 -11.41 11.92 20.08
CA MET A 1 -10.00 11.48 20.20
C MET A 1 -9.67 10.42 19.15
N SER A 2 -10.58 9.50 18.80
CA SER A 2 -10.35 8.55 17.67
C SER A 2 -10.26 9.26 16.32
N ASP A 3 -11.14 10.24 16.03
CA ASP A 3 -11.10 11.05 14.80
C ASP A 3 -9.70 11.62 14.51
N THR A 4 -9.04 12.16 15.54
CA THR A 4 -7.70 12.75 15.40
C THR A 4 -6.64 11.71 15.07
N SER A 5 -6.74 10.49 15.60
CA SER A 5 -5.79 9.41 15.30
C SER A 5 -5.95 8.89 13.87
N GLN A 6 -7.20 8.76 13.41
CA GLN A 6 -7.50 8.37 12.03
C GLN A 6 -7.03 9.44 11.04
N ASP A 7 -7.36 10.70 11.30
CA ASP A 7 -6.92 11.84 10.49
C ASP A 7 -5.39 11.89 10.35
N ILE A 8 -4.66 11.61 11.43
CA ILE A 8 -3.19 11.55 11.42
C ILE A 8 -2.71 10.38 10.54
N ALA A 9 -3.25 9.18 10.72
CA ALA A 9 -2.83 8.01 9.94
C ALA A 9 -3.06 8.21 8.43
N ILE A 10 -4.18 8.83 8.06
CA ILE A 10 -4.49 9.22 6.68
C ILE A 10 -3.50 10.28 6.20
N ALA A 11 -3.29 11.36 6.96
CA ALA A 11 -2.38 12.44 6.57
C ALA A 11 -0.93 11.96 6.38
N ASP A 12 -0.47 11.05 7.22
CA ASP A 12 0.83 10.40 7.12
C ASP A 12 0.93 9.51 5.88
N THR A 13 -0.09 8.71 5.61
CA THR A 13 -0.15 7.85 4.42
C THR A 13 -0.21 8.67 3.13
N VAL A 14 -0.97 9.76 3.11
CA VAL A 14 -1.01 10.71 1.99
C VAL A 14 0.35 11.37 1.78
N ARG A 15 1.01 11.82 2.87
CA ARG A 15 2.36 12.41 2.79
C ARG A 15 3.38 11.42 2.22
N TRP A 16 3.34 10.17 2.65
CA TRP A 16 4.16 9.09 2.11
C TRP A 16 3.87 8.86 0.62
N LEU A 17 2.59 8.73 0.23
CA LEU A 17 2.19 8.55 -1.16
C LEU A 17 2.71 9.69 -2.04
N GLU A 18 2.55 10.94 -1.61
CA GLU A 18 2.95 12.11 -2.37
C GLU A 18 4.47 12.26 -2.51
N ARG A 19 5.21 12.05 -1.41
CA ARG A 19 6.66 12.34 -1.37
C ARG A 19 7.52 11.16 -1.80
N ALA A 20 7.18 9.95 -1.36
CA ALA A 20 7.93 8.75 -1.67
C ALA A 20 7.42 8.11 -2.97
N VAL A 21 6.17 7.65 -2.99
CA VAL A 21 5.65 6.85 -4.12
C VAL A 21 5.56 7.68 -5.41
N ILE A 22 4.87 8.83 -5.37
CA ILE A 22 4.71 9.71 -6.53
C ILE A 22 5.95 10.58 -6.72
N GLY A 23 6.49 11.15 -5.65
CA GLY A 23 7.61 12.10 -5.69
C GLY A 23 8.92 11.49 -6.21
N LEU A 24 9.21 10.23 -5.88
CA LEU A 24 10.35 9.49 -6.44
C LEU A 24 9.98 8.67 -7.68
N ASN A 25 8.70 8.67 -8.08
CA ASN A 25 8.17 7.85 -9.18
C ASN A 25 8.41 6.34 -8.99
N LEU A 26 8.21 5.84 -7.76
CA LEU A 26 8.29 4.40 -7.46
C LEU A 26 7.13 3.61 -8.06
N CYS A 27 5.95 4.22 -8.14
CA CYS A 27 4.82 3.67 -8.87
C CYS A 27 4.34 4.73 -9.88
N PRO A 28 4.60 4.54 -11.20
CA PRO A 28 4.18 5.50 -12.22
C PRO A 28 2.65 5.62 -12.33
N PHE A 29 1.92 4.65 -11.76
CA PHE A 29 0.47 4.54 -11.84
C PHE A 29 -0.26 5.26 -10.70
N ALA A 30 0.43 5.55 -9.58
CA ALA A 30 -0.18 6.13 -8.39
C ALA A 30 -0.68 7.57 -8.57
N LYS A 31 -0.01 8.35 -9.43
CA LYS A 31 -0.32 9.78 -9.61
C LYS A 31 -1.72 10.03 -10.16
N GLY A 32 -2.16 9.22 -11.13
CA GLY A 32 -3.45 9.41 -11.81
C GLY A 32 -4.65 9.30 -10.87
N PRO A 33 -4.81 8.17 -10.15
CA PRO A 33 -5.85 8.01 -9.14
C PRO A 33 -5.77 9.05 -8.03
N HIS A 34 -4.57 9.41 -7.57
CA HIS A 34 -4.39 10.44 -6.53
C HIS A 34 -4.97 11.80 -6.95
N ILE A 35 -4.56 12.33 -8.11
CA ILE A 35 -5.03 13.66 -8.56
C ILE A 35 -6.53 13.68 -8.91
N LYS A 36 -7.10 12.52 -9.25
CA LYS A 36 -8.53 12.37 -9.55
C LYS A 36 -9.38 12.10 -8.30
N GLY A 37 -8.77 11.92 -7.14
CA GLY A 37 -9.49 11.59 -5.90
C GLY A 37 -10.08 10.19 -5.87
N GLN A 38 -9.47 9.24 -6.59
CA GLN A 38 -9.98 7.86 -6.76
C GLN A 38 -9.33 6.85 -5.80
N ILE A 39 -8.51 7.33 -4.86
CA ILE A 39 -7.91 6.52 -3.79
C ILE A 39 -8.78 6.69 -2.55
N HIS A 40 -9.34 5.59 -2.07
CA HIS A 40 -9.99 5.55 -0.77
C HIS A 40 -8.97 5.19 0.30
N TYR A 41 -8.99 5.92 1.44
CA TYR A 41 -8.15 5.63 2.60
C TYR A 41 -9.06 5.14 3.72
N ALA A 42 -8.91 3.87 4.09
CA ALA A 42 -9.62 3.26 5.21
C ALA A 42 -8.64 3.08 6.36
N VAL A 43 -9.03 3.44 7.59
CA VAL A 43 -8.21 3.23 8.79
C VAL A 43 -8.84 2.12 9.61
N SER A 44 -8.09 1.05 9.81
CA SER A 44 -8.50 -0.11 10.59
C SER A 44 -8.60 0.25 12.08
N GLU A 45 -9.72 -0.13 12.70
CA GLU A 45 -9.97 -0.05 14.15
C GLU A 45 -10.04 -1.45 14.78
N ALA A 46 -9.68 -2.48 14.01
CA ALA A 46 -9.66 -3.86 14.43
C ALA A 46 -8.80 -4.07 15.68
N LYS A 47 -9.28 -4.97 16.54
CA LYS A 47 -8.59 -5.36 17.79
C LYS A 47 -8.00 -6.76 17.73
N GLY A 48 -7.95 -7.36 16.55
CA GLY A 48 -7.48 -8.71 16.29
C GLY A 48 -7.67 -9.07 14.81
N LEU A 49 -7.04 -10.19 14.40
CA LEU A 49 -6.99 -10.62 13.01
C LEU A 49 -8.37 -10.86 12.40
N GLU A 50 -9.31 -11.43 13.15
CA GLU A 50 -10.69 -11.65 12.69
C GLU A 50 -11.39 -10.33 12.33
N GLY A 51 -11.24 -9.30 13.18
CA GLY A 51 -11.80 -7.98 12.89
C GLY A 51 -11.13 -7.30 11.69
N LEU A 52 -9.82 -7.47 11.52
CA LEU A 52 -9.11 -6.93 10.35
C LEU A 52 -9.53 -7.64 9.06
N ARG A 53 -9.77 -8.96 9.14
CA ARG A 53 -10.33 -9.75 8.04
C ARG A 53 -11.72 -9.26 7.66
N ASP A 54 -12.58 -8.96 8.63
CA ASP A 54 -13.92 -8.40 8.37
C ASP A 54 -13.83 -7.02 7.70
N GLU A 55 -12.97 -6.13 8.20
CA GLU A 55 -12.73 -4.81 7.57
C GLU A 55 -12.16 -4.95 6.14
N LEU A 56 -11.28 -5.91 5.89
CA LEU A 56 -10.78 -6.22 4.55
C LEU A 56 -11.92 -6.65 3.60
N ILE A 57 -12.81 -7.53 4.06
CA ILE A 57 -14.00 -7.97 3.29
C ILE A 57 -14.90 -6.76 2.97
N GLU A 58 -15.17 -5.92 3.96
CA GLU A 58 -16.00 -4.71 3.78
C GLU A 58 -15.40 -3.78 2.73
N GLU A 59 -14.09 -3.51 2.79
CA GLU A 59 -13.42 -2.63 1.85
C GLU A 59 -13.31 -3.21 0.42
N LEU A 60 -13.13 -4.53 0.28
CA LEU A 60 -13.17 -5.22 -1.01
C LEU A 60 -14.56 -5.15 -1.65
N GLN A 61 -15.61 -5.47 -0.90
CA GLN A 61 -16.99 -5.39 -1.37
C GLN A 61 -17.39 -3.95 -1.74
N ALA A 62 -17.00 -2.97 -0.91
CA ALA A 62 -17.23 -1.56 -1.19
C ALA A 62 -16.49 -1.09 -2.45
N LEU A 63 -15.25 -1.57 -2.67
CA LEU A 63 -14.50 -1.28 -3.88
C LEU A 63 -15.17 -1.91 -5.10
N GLN A 64 -15.57 -3.18 -5.05
CA GLN A 64 -16.25 -3.86 -6.16
C GLN A 64 -17.59 -3.19 -6.52
N ALA A 65 -18.34 -2.70 -5.53
CA ALA A 65 -19.64 -2.07 -5.74
C ALA A 65 -19.57 -0.71 -6.47
N LEU A 66 -18.39 -0.07 -6.53
CA LEU A 66 -18.19 1.22 -7.17
C LEU A 66 -17.47 1.08 -8.52
N PRO A 67 -17.78 1.95 -9.50
CA PRO A 67 -17.01 2.02 -10.73
C PRO A 67 -15.60 2.57 -10.46
N ALA A 68 -14.63 2.17 -11.28
CA ALA A 68 -13.23 2.56 -11.15
C ALA A 68 -13.05 4.09 -11.28
N GLU A 69 -13.91 4.75 -12.06
CA GLU A 69 -13.95 6.21 -12.17
C GLU A 69 -14.26 6.94 -10.86
N GLU A 70 -14.96 6.28 -9.93
CA GLU A 70 -15.30 6.80 -8.61
C GLU A 70 -14.29 6.35 -7.54
N ARG A 71 -13.96 5.05 -7.52
CA ARG A 71 -12.99 4.46 -6.59
C ARG A 71 -12.16 3.43 -7.34
N GLU A 72 -10.94 3.81 -7.66
CA GLU A 72 -10.00 2.98 -8.40
C GLU A 72 -9.36 1.93 -7.48
N THR A 73 -9.00 2.36 -6.27
CA THR A 73 -8.23 1.56 -5.30
C THR A 73 -8.51 1.96 -3.86
N THR A 74 -8.11 1.11 -2.92
CA THR A 74 -8.19 1.36 -1.48
C THR A 74 -6.87 1.09 -0.79
N LEU A 75 -6.48 1.99 0.10
CA LEU A 75 -5.41 1.77 1.07
C LEU A 75 -6.06 1.53 2.44
N LEU A 76 -6.06 0.27 2.88
CA LEU A 76 -6.47 -0.13 4.23
C LEU A 76 -5.25 -0.02 5.17
N ILE A 77 -5.26 1.02 5.99
CA ILE A 77 -4.17 1.43 6.88
C ILE A 77 -4.39 0.79 8.25
N VAL A 78 -3.40 0.11 8.80
CA VAL A 78 -3.51 -0.67 10.04
C VAL A 78 -2.59 -0.10 11.13
N PRO A 79 -2.93 1.04 11.76
CA PRO A 79 -2.01 1.75 12.64
C PRO A 79 -1.81 1.09 14.02
N HIS A 80 -2.74 0.22 14.44
CA HIS A 80 -2.83 -0.27 15.83
C HIS A 80 -2.43 -1.74 16.02
N MET A 81 -2.16 -2.48 14.96
CA MET A 81 -1.74 -3.88 15.00
C MET A 81 -0.75 -4.20 13.89
N LEU A 82 -0.27 -5.45 13.83
CA LEU A 82 0.65 -5.93 12.79
C LEU A 82 1.91 -5.08 12.62
N ARG A 83 2.47 -4.55 13.72
CA ARG A 83 3.75 -3.83 13.70
C ARG A 83 4.95 -4.76 13.55
N ASP A 84 4.80 -6.01 13.96
CA ASP A 84 5.78 -7.05 13.67
C ASP A 84 5.59 -7.50 12.21
N PHE A 85 6.67 -7.45 11.44
CA PHE A 85 6.61 -7.76 10.01
C PHE A 85 6.25 -9.21 9.74
N LEU A 86 6.63 -10.16 10.60
CA LEU A 86 6.31 -11.57 10.40
C LEU A 86 4.82 -11.82 10.66
N ASP A 87 4.26 -11.24 11.72
CA ASP A 87 2.81 -11.29 11.96
C ASP A 87 2.02 -10.67 10.79
N PHE A 88 2.51 -9.56 10.23
CA PHE A 88 1.91 -8.94 9.04
C PHE A 88 2.01 -9.83 7.80
N ASN A 89 3.18 -10.44 7.58
CA ASN A 89 3.42 -11.32 6.45
C ASN A 89 2.53 -12.57 6.51
N ASP A 90 2.35 -13.16 7.70
CA ASP A 90 1.43 -14.29 7.92
C ASP A 90 -0.02 -13.90 7.61
N PHE A 91 -0.43 -12.64 7.85
CA PHE A 91 -1.77 -12.16 7.51
C PHE A 91 -2.00 -12.02 5.99
N LEU A 92 -0.95 -11.96 5.17
CA LEU A 92 -1.12 -11.86 3.71
C LEU A 92 -1.74 -13.13 3.12
N ASP A 93 -1.43 -14.30 3.69
CA ASP A 93 -2.07 -15.57 3.29
C ASP A 93 -3.59 -15.53 3.58
N GLU A 94 -3.99 -14.92 4.69
CA GLU A 94 -5.41 -14.71 5.03
C GLU A 94 -6.08 -13.73 4.08
N ALA A 95 -5.37 -12.66 3.66
CA ALA A 95 -5.89 -11.68 2.72
C ALA A 95 -6.12 -12.30 1.32
N ASP A 96 -5.21 -13.14 0.85
CA ASP A 96 -5.38 -13.91 -0.40
C ASP A 96 -6.53 -14.93 -0.27
N GLY A 97 -6.66 -15.57 0.89
CA GLY A 97 -7.79 -16.44 1.21
C GLY A 97 -9.14 -15.72 1.11
N VAL A 98 -9.24 -14.48 1.58
CA VAL A 98 -10.46 -13.66 1.46
C VAL A 98 -10.82 -13.40 -0.02
N LEU A 99 -9.85 -13.09 -0.88
CA LEU A 99 -10.12 -12.90 -2.31
C LEU A 99 -10.69 -14.16 -2.95
N GLN A 100 -10.17 -15.34 -2.60
CA GLN A 100 -10.68 -16.62 -3.09
C GLN A 100 -12.10 -16.90 -2.56
N GLU A 101 -12.34 -16.68 -1.27
CA GLU A 101 -13.66 -16.89 -0.64
C GLU A 101 -14.77 -15.99 -1.22
N LEU A 102 -14.40 -14.80 -1.69
CA LEU A 102 -15.32 -13.84 -2.31
C LEU A 102 -15.42 -13.99 -3.84
N ASP A 103 -14.76 -14.99 -4.44
CA ASP A 103 -14.65 -15.16 -5.89
C ASP A 103 -14.09 -13.89 -6.60
N MET A 104 -13.16 -13.19 -5.95
CA MET A 104 -12.54 -11.93 -6.43
C MET A 104 -11.11 -12.11 -6.96
N GLU A 105 -10.55 -13.32 -6.89
CA GLU A 105 -9.27 -13.68 -7.51
C GLU A 105 -9.33 -13.43 -9.03
N GLY A 106 -8.33 -12.75 -9.60
CA GLY A 106 -8.33 -12.34 -11.01
C GLY A 106 -9.08 -11.03 -11.30
N GLU A 107 -9.81 -10.49 -10.31
CA GLU A 107 -10.43 -9.16 -10.40
C GLU A 107 -9.71 -8.13 -9.54
N PHE A 108 -9.31 -8.55 -8.33
CA PHE A 108 -8.61 -7.74 -7.35
C PHE A 108 -7.39 -8.48 -6.81
N GLN A 109 -6.37 -7.71 -6.44
CA GLN A 109 -5.20 -8.21 -5.73
C GLN A 109 -4.91 -7.33 -4.51
N VAL A 110 -4.22 -7.90 -3.52
CA VAL A 110 -3.72 -7.18 -2.36
C VAL A 110 -2.22 -6.98 -2.48
N ALA A 111 -1.79 -5.74 -2.71
CA ALA A 111 -0.38 -5.38 -2.57
C ALA A 111 -0.08 -4.95 -1.13
N SER A 112 1.11 -5.24 -0.63
CA SER A 112 1.45 -5.03 0.78
C SER A 112 2.57 -4.01 0.97
N PHE A 113 2.41 -3.20 2.02
CA PHE A 113 3.41 -2.22 2.46
C PHE A 113 3.53 -2.30 3.99
N HIS A 114 4.76 -2.23 4.50
CA HIS A 114 5.02 -2.35 5.94
C HIS A 114 6.22 -1.48 6.37
N PRO A 115 6.22 -0.85 7.56
CA PRO A 115 7.35 -0.02 8.03
C PRO A 115 8.69 -0.76 8.06
N ASP A 116 8.62 -2.03 8.45
CA ASP A 116 9.77 -2.95 8.54
C ASP A 116 9.79 -3.96 7.38
N LEU A 117 9.19 -3.63 6.23
CA LEU A 117 9.24 -4.52 5.08
C LEU A 117 10.68 -4.89 4.74
N GLN A 118 10.89 -6.19 4.51
CA GLN A 118 12.15 -6.79 4.11
C GLN A 118 11.86 -7.82 3.01
N PHE A 119 12.54 -7.69 1.87
CA PHE A 119 12.50 -8.72 0.83
C PHE A 119 13.37 -9.94 1.23
N ALA A 120 13.03 -11.13 0.72
CA ALA A 120 13.66 -12.38 1.13
C ALA A 120 15.20 -12.41 1.00
N ASP A 121 15.74 -11.70 0.01
CA ASP A 121 17.16 -11.70 -0.34
C ASP A 121 17.90 -10.41 0.09
N THR A 122 17.33 -9.62 1.00
CA THR A 122 17.93 -8.37 1.48
C THR A 122 18.20 -8.40 2.98
N GLU A 123 19.11 -7.54 3.45
CA GLU A 123 19.31 -7.29 4.87
C GLU A 123 18.23 -6.33 5.42
N PRO A 124 17.93 -6.33 6.73
CA PRO A 124 16.88 -5.49 7.31
C PRO A 124 17.08 -3.98 7.11
N ASP A 125 18.32 -3.52 6.92
CA ASP A 125 18.64 -2.11 6.66
C ASP A 125 18.93 -1.79 5.20
N ASP A 126 18.69 -2.74 4.27
CA ASP A 126 18.86 -2.47 2.84
C ASP A 126 17.90 -1.37 2.37
N ILE A 127 18.43 -0.34 1.73
CA ILE A 127 17.65 0.80 1.23
C ILE A 127 16.65 0.40 0.15
N THR A 128 16.87 -0.71 -0.57
CA THR A 128 15.95 -1.21 -1.59
C THR A 128 14.66 -1.74 -1.00
N ASN A 129 14.64 -2.17 0.26
CA ASN A 129 13.40 -2.52 0.97
C ASN A 129 12.41 -1.35 1.04
N TYR A 130 12.91 -0.11 1.02
CA TYR A 130 12.10 1.08 1.15
C TYR A 130 11.23 1.36 -0.06
N THR A 131 11.35 0.61 -1.16
CA THR A 131 10.37 0.66 -2.27
C THR A 131 8.97 0.29 -1.81
N ASN A 132 8.87 -0.57 -0.78
CA ASN A 132 7.60 -1.04 -0.24
C ASN A 132 7.46 -0.74 1.26
N ARG A 133 8.30 0.13 1.84
CA ARG A 133 8.09 0.64 3.20
C ARG A 133 7.08 1.77 3.22
N SER A 134 6.24 1.76 4.24
CA SER A 134 5.16 2.72 4.50
C SER A 134 5.17 3.15 5.98
N PRO A 135 4.50 4.26 6.34
CA PRO A 135 4.41 4.69 7.74
C PRO A 135 3.68 3.68 8.64
N TYR A 136 2.71 2.96 8.08
CA TYR A 136 1.92 1.94 8.77
C TYR A 136 1.84 0.67 7.94
N PRO A 137 1.60 -0.50 8.56
CA PRO A 137 1.16 -1.67 7.83
C PRO A 137 -0.07 -1.29 6.99
N THR A 138 -0.02 -1.56 5.69
CA THR A 138 -1.05 -1.13 4.75
C THR A 138 -1.29 -2.22 3.71
N LEU A 139 -2.56 -2.56 3.51
CA LEU A 139 -3.04 -3.41 2.43
C LEU A 139 -3.60 -2.51 1.32
N HIS A 140 -3.06 -2.65 0.12
CA HIS A 140 -3.48 -1.91 -1.06
C HIS A 140 -4.36 -2.81 -1.93
N LEU A 141 -5.66 -2.56 -1.91
CA LEU A 141 -6.67 -3.30 -2.65
C LEU A 141 -6.82 -2.68 -4.03
N ILE A 142 -6.31 -3.35 -5.06
CA ILE A 142 -6.23 -2.80 -6.41
C ILE A 142 -6.89 -3.73 -7.43
N ARG A 143 -7.54 -3.12 -8.43
CA ARG A 143 -8.16 -3.83 -9.55
C ARG A 143 -7.10 -4.33 -10.52
N GLU A 144 -7.17 -5.60 -10.89
CA GLU A 144 -6.26 -6.17 -11.90
C GLU A 144 -6.42 -5.49 -13.25
N ALA A 145 -7.66 -5.21 -13.67
CA ALA A 145 -7.94 -4.45 -14.90
C ALA A 145 -7.31 -3.05 -14.92
N SER A 146 -7.02 -2.46 -13.76
CA SER A 146 -6.32 -1.18 -13.67
C SER A 146 -4.81 -1.34 -13.84
N ILE A 147 -4.25 -2.44 -13.33
CA ILE A 147 -2.85 -2.80 -13.54
C ILE A 147 -2.60 -3.16 -15.00
N ASP A 148 -3.47 -3.96 -15.61
CA ASP A 148 -3.35 -4.32 -17.03
C ASP A 148 -3.33 -3.06 -17.92
N ARG A 149 -4.29 -2.16 -17.72
CA ARG A 149 -4.32 -0.87 -18.46
C ARG A 149 -3.07 -0.04 -18.23
N ALA A 150 -2.55 -0.04 -17.01
CA ALA A 150 -1.34 0.67 -16.64
C ALA A 150 -0.09 0.09 -17.33
N VAL A 151 0.04 -1.25 -17.36
CA VAL A 151 1.13 -1.98 -18.03
C VAL A 151 1.05 -1.79 -19.55
N GLU A 152 -0.13 -1.90 -20.14
CA GLU A 152 -0.33 -1.64 -21.58
C GLU A 152 0.07 -0.21 -21.99
N ALA A 153 -0.17 0.76 -21.10
CA ALA A 153 0.19 2.15 -21.32
C ALA A 153 1.67 2.46 -21.03
N PHE A 154 2.40 1.55 -20.37
CA PHE A 154 3.77 1.75 -19.93
C PHE A 154 4.68 0.59 -20.43
N PRO A 155 5.29 0.75 -21.63
CA PRO A 155 6.04 -0.32 -22.32
C PRO A 155 7.22 -0.91 -21.53
N GLU A 156 7.66 -0.24 -20.48
CA GLU A 156 8.81 -0.59 -19.64
C GLU A 156 8.39 -1.05 -18.25
N ALA A 157 7.16 -1.54 -18.07
CA ALA A 157 6.63 -1.93 -16.77
C ALA A 157 7.51 -2.97 -16.05
N GLU A 158 8.12 -3.89 -16.80
CA GLU A 158 9.06 -4.89 -16.28
C GLU A 158 10.31 -4.26 -15.64
N MET A 159 10.70 -3.05 -16.07
CA MET A 159 11.86 -2.34 -15.54
C MET A 159 11.57 -1.56 -14.26
N ILE A 160 10.30 -1.41 -13.86
CA ILE A 160 9.91 -0.59 -12.70
C ILE A 160 10.66 -1.05 -11.45
N TYR A 161 10.78 -2.36 -11.25
CA TYR A 161 11.51 -2.93 -10.11
C TYR A 161 12.98 -2.48 -10.09
N GLU A 162 13.71 -2.65 -11.18
CA GLU A 162 15.13 -2.28 -11.27
C GLU A 162 15.34 -0.77 -11.14
N VAL A 163 14.44 0.03 -11.75
CA VAL A 163 14.46 1.50 -11.66
C VAL A 163 14.21 1.96 -10.23
N ASN A 164 13.29 1.31 -9.51
CA ASN A 164 12.99 1.61 -8.12
C ASN A 164 14.20 1.33 -7.24
N MET A 165 14.83 0.15 -7.38
CA MET A 165 16.05 -0.18 -6.64
C MET A 165 17.16 0.86 -6.88
N ALA A 166 17.46 1.17 -8.14
CA ALA A 166 18.49 2.17 -8.48
C ALA A 166 18.15 3.57 -7.95
N THR A 167 16.87 3.93 -7.92
CA THR A 167 16.38 5.18 -7.32
C THR A 167 16.63 5.20 -5.82
N MET A 168 16.33 4.11 -5.12
CA MET A 168 16.55 3.97 -3.68
C MET A 168 18.04 3.96 -3.31
N GLU A 169 18.88 3.26 -4.07
CA GLU A 169 20.33 3.25 -3.89
C GLU A 169 20.93 4.66 -4.04
N LYS A 170 20.48 5.41 -5.05
CA LYS A 170 20.93 6.79 -5.27
C LYS A 170 20.42 7.75 -4.19
N LEU A 171 19.21 7.53 -3.68
CA LEU A 171 18.61 8.33 -2.62
C LEU A 171 19.35 8.11 -1.28
N GLY A 172 19.61 6.85 -0.93
CA GLY A 172 20.18 6.44 0.34
C GLY A 172 19.29 6.76 1.55
N HIS A 173 19.68 6.28 2.73
CA HIS A 173 18.93 6.52 3.98
C HIS A 173 18.83 8.01 4.34
N GLU A 174 19.86 8.80 4.06
CA GLU A 174 19.80 10.24 4.31
C GLU A 174 18.77 10.94 3.42
N GLY A 175 18.66 10.53 2.15
CA GLY A 175 17.66 11.05 1.24
C GLY A 175 16.26 10.64 1.69
N TRP A 176 16.06 9.38 2.07
CA TRP A 176 14.78 8.91 2.61
C TRP A 176 14.34 9.70 3.85
N LYS A 177 15.22 9.88 4.84
CA LYS A 177 14.93 10.66 6.05
C LYS A 177 14.50 12.09 5.75
N LYS A 178 15.07 12.70 4.69
CA LYS A 178 14.70 14.06 4.27
C LYS A 178 13.32 14.15 3.61
N LEU A 179 12.74 13.02 3.18
CA LEU A 179 11.36 12.99 2.68
C LEU A 179 10.35 13.20 3.80
N ASP A 180 10.71 12.89 5.05
CA ASP A 180 9.85 13.13 6.22
C ASP A 180 8.49 12.43 6.04
N VAL A 181 8.55 11.12 5.82
CA VAL A 181 7.39 10.24 5.52
C VAL A 181 7.10 9.22 6.63
N GLU A 182 7.79 9.34 7.76
CA GLU A 182 7.56 8.52 8.95
C GLU A 182 6.23 8.91 9.64
N PRO A 183 5.65 8.02 10.48
CA PRO A 183 4.47 8.33 11.28
C PRO A 183 4.66 9.56 12.17
N THR A 184 3.59 10.33 12.31
CA THR A 184 3.52 11.42 13.29
C THR A 184 3.52 10.82 14.72
N PRO A 185 4.39 11.30 15.64
CA PRO A 185 4.49 10.79 17.01
C PRO A 185 3.24 11.01 17.88
#